data_AF-A0A812J6Y1-F1
#
_entry.id   AF-A0A812J6Y1-F1
#
_cell.length_a   1.000
_cell.length_b   1.000
_cell.length_c   1.000
_cell.angle_alpha   90.00
_cell.angle_beta   90.00
_cell.angle_gamma   90.00
#
_symmetry.space_group_name_H-M   'P 1'
#
loop_
_entity.id
_entity.type
_entity.pdbx_description
1 polymer ?
#
loop_
_entity_poly.entity_id
_entity_poly.type
_entity_poly.pdbx_seq_one_letter_code
_entity_poly.pdbx_strand_id
1 'polypeptide(L)'
;MGNCGLGAWADDEGELTQERLVEAVEEMNVDEVERCLNGGVPVNKSIDSKGHTLLDKFAAEHAAMLRDALHYRGTPGEATKLLVEKQEAAAQTLKVLLQHGAILSGRSAAAAP
;
A
#
# COMPACT_ATOMS: atom_id res chain seq x y z
N MET A 1 -45.46 -3.98 -12.47
CA MET A 1 -44.98 -4.08 -11.07
C MET A 1 -43.51 -4.46 -11.14
N GLY A 2 -42.63 -3.45 -11.18
CA GLY A 2 -41.18 -3.65 -11.26
C GLY A 2 -40.65 -3.92 -9.87
N ASN A 3 -40.12 -5.12 -9.66
CA ASN A 3 -39.37 -5.45 -8.46
C ASN A 3 -37.92 -4.99 -8.68
N CYS A 4 -37.61 -3.77 -8.22
CA CYS A 4 -36.23 -3.30 -8.09
C CYS A 4 -35.61 -4.04 -6.91
N GLY A 5 -34.81 -5.06 -7.20
CA GLY A 5 -33.92 -5.70 -6.23
C GLY A 5 -32.89 -4.69 -5.78
N LEU A 6 -33.09 -4.15 -4.58
CA LEU A 6 -32.14 -3.30 -3.87
C LEU A 6 -30.80 -4.04 -3.72
N GLY A 7 -29.73 -3.28 -3.97
CA GLY A 7 -28.36 -3.76 -4.08
C GLY A 7 -27.89 -4.52 -2.84
N ALA A 8 -27.45 -5.75 -3.07
CA ALA A 8 -26.54 -6.46 -2.18
C ALA A 8 -25.11 -6.13 -2.61
N TRP A 9 -24.71 -4.86 -2.49
CA TRP A 9 -23.29 -4.54 -2.37
C TRP A 9 -23.01 -4.73 -0.89
N ALA A 10 -22.71 -5.96 -0.51
CA ALA A 10 -22.14 -6.21 0.79
C ALA A 10 -20.87 -5.37 0.85
N ASP A 11 -20.91 -4.30 1.66
CA ASP A 11 -19.71 -3.67 2.15
C ASP A 11 -18.86 -4.79 2.75
N ASP A 12 -17.81 -5.19 2.05
CA ASP A 12 -16.78 -6.06 2.58
C ASP A 12 -16.00 -5.21 3.60
N GLU A 13 -16.65 -4.96 4.75
CA GLU A 13 -16.08 -4.44 5.99
C GLU A 13 -15.28 -5.55 6.68
N GLY A 14 -14.38 -6.17 5.92
CA GLY A 14 -13.38 -7.04 6.51
C GLY A 14 -12.57 -6.26 7.54
N GLU A 15 -12.14 -6.96 8.59
CA GLU A 15 -11.42 -6.36 9.71
C GLU A 15 -10.19 -5.57 9.22
N LEU A 16 -10.05 -4.34 9.71
CA LEU A 16 -8.88 -3.51 9.42
C LEU A 16 -7.73 -3.98 10.31
N THR A 17 -6.84 -4.78 9.73
CA THR A 17 -5.70 -5.37 10.42
C THR A 17 -4.37 -4.83 9.91
N GLN A 18 -3.29 -5.09 10.67
CA GLN A 18 -1.95 -4.72 10.23
C GLN A 18 -1.57 -5.50 8.96
N GLU A 19 -1.96 -6.77 8.89
CA GLU A 19 -1.67 -7.68 7.79
C GLU A 19 -2.33 -7.17 6.50
N ARG A 20 -3.58 -6.70 6.59
CA ARG A 20 -4.31 -6.11 5.45
C ARG A 20 -3.67 -4.81 4.97
N LEU A 21 -3.18 -3.98 5.89
CA LEU A 21 -2.42 -2.78 5.53
C LEU A 21 -1.09 -3.13 4.85
N VAL A 22 -0.41 -4.20 5.29
CA VAL A 22 0.82 -4.69 4.64
C VAL A 22 0.53 -5.16 3.22
N GLU A 23 -0.52 -5.96 3.02
CA GLU A 23 -0.96 -6.45 1.71
C GLU A 23 -1.34 -5.28 0.78
N ALA A 24 -2.07 -4.29 1.29
CA ALA A 24 -2.41 -3.09 0.52
C ALA A 24 -1.16 -2.31 0.05
N VAL A 25 -0.12 -2.23 0.89
CA VAL A 25 1.17 -1.62 0.51
C VAL A 25 1.93 -2.48 -0.50
N GLU A 26 1.85 -3.81 -0.42
CA GLU A 26 2.42 -4.72 -1.43
C GLU A 26 1.83 -4.48 -2.81
N GLU A 27 0.52 -4.27 -2.88
CA GLU A 27 -0.19 -4.05 -4.13
C GLU A 27 -0.14 -2.61 -4.63
N MET A 28 0.41 -1.67 -3.83
CA MET A 28 0.32 -0.22 -4.05
C MET A 28 -1.14 0.25 -4.17
N ASN A 29 -2.03 -0.36 -3.39
CA ASN A 29 -3.46 -0.06 -3.37
C ASN A 29 -3.74 1.13 -2.44
N VAL A 30 -3.74 2.32 -3.01
CA VAL A 30 -3.88 3.59 -2.28
C VAL A 30 -5.18 3.63 -1.47
N ASP A 31 -6.30 3.21 -2.07
CA ASP A 31 -7.61 3.28 -1.43
C ASP A 31 -7.68 2.41 -0.16
N GLU A 32 -7.12 1.21 -0.24
CA GLU A 32 -7.11 0.28 0.90
C GLU A 32 -6.09 0.72 1.97
N VAL A 33 -4.95 1.30 1.57
CA VAL A 33 -3.99 1.91 2.51
C VAL A 33 -4.65 3.07 3.26
N GLU A 34 -5.33 3.99 2.56
CA GLU A 34 -6.06 5.09 3.19
C GLU A 34 -7.15 4.57 4.13
N ARG A 35 -7.91 3.56 3.71
CA ARG A 35 -8.97 2.95 4.53
C ARG A 35 -8.42 2.40 5.84
N CYS A 36 -7.37 1.58 5.79
CA CYS A 36 -6.74 0.99 6.97
C CYS A 36 -6.20 2.06 7.92
N LEU A 37 -5.51 3.07 7.39
CA LEU A 37 -4.90 4.12 8.20
C LEU A 37 -5.92 5.06 8.82
N ASN A 38 -6.97 5.43 8.09
CA ASN A 38 -8.10 6.19 8.62
C ASN A 38 -8.90 5.40 9.66
N GLY A 39 -8.91 4.07 9.53
CA GLY A 39 -9.47 3.15 10.54
C GLY A 39 -8.63 2.99 11.80
N GLY A 40 -7.47 3.65 11.90
CA GLY A 40 -6.63 3.65 13.10
C GLY A 40 -5.62 2.50 13.17
N VAL A 41 -5.37 1.78 12.07
CA VAL A 41 -4.31 0.78 12.02
C VAL A 41 -2.94 1.48 12.23
N PRO A 42 -2.10 1.02 13.16
CA PRO A 42 -0.87 1.72 13.53
C PRO A 42 0.20 1.64 12.43
N VAL A 43 0.45 2.77 11.75
CA VAL A 43 1.40 2.85 10.62
C VAL A 43 2.85 2.45 10.96
N ASN A 44 3.27 2.65 12.20
CA ASN A 44 4.65 2.37 12.66
C ASN A 44 4.77 1.07 13.45
N LYS A 45 3.70 0.26 13.52
CA LYS A 45 3.79 -1.08 14.12
C LYS A 45 4.73 -1.94 13.27
N SER A 46 5.65 -2.63 13.93
CA SER A 46 6.56 -3.55 13.27
C SER A 46 5.78 -4.64 12.52
N ILE A 47 6.16 -4.90 11.28
CA ILE A 47 5.53 -5.92 10.42
C ILE A 47 6.16 -7.30 10.59
N ASP A 48 7.36 -7.36 11.19
CA ASP A 48 8.07 -8.62 11.46
C ASP A 48 8.88 -8.57 12.76
N SER A 49 9.49 -9.70 13.11
CA SER A 49 10.34 -9.85 14.29
C SER A 49 11.66 -9.10 14.21
N LYS A 50 12.01 -8.54 13.05
CA LYS A 50 13.24 -7.76 12.82
C LYS A 50 13.02 -6.26 13.03
N GLY A 51 11.78 -5.85 13.26
CA GLY A 51 11.43 -4.45 13.48
C GLY A 51 11.28 -3.63 12.20
N HIS A 52 11.04 -4.28 11.05
CA HIS A 52 10.73 -3.55 9.84
C HIS A 52 9.36 -2.86 9.94
N THR A 53 9.24 -1.70 9.31
CA THR A 53 8.03 -0.88 9.25
C THR A 53 7.39 -0.99 7.86
N LEU A 54 6.20 -0.41 7.72
CA LEU A 54 5.54 -0.29 6.41
C LEU A 54 6.38 0.46 5.37
N LEU A 55 7.22 1.43 5.76
CA LEU A 55 8.08 2.11 4.80
C LEU A 55 9.20 1.22 4.27
N ASP A 56 9.73 0.31 5.09
CA ASP A 56 10.72 -0.66 4.63
C ASP A 56 10.09 -1.63 3.63
N LYS A 57 8.84 -2.05 3.91
CA LYS A 57 8.06 -2.88 3.00
C LYS A 57 7.76 -2.16 1.69
N PHE A 58 7.26 -0.94 1.74
CA PHE A 58 7.03 -0.10 0.56
C PHE A 58 8.29 0.01 -0.30
N ALA A 59 9.44 0.28 0.32
CA ALA A 59 10.71 0.42 -0.41
C ALA A 59 11.11 -0.88 -1.13
N ALA A 60 10.93 -2.03 -0.49
CA ALA A 60 11.20 -3.33 -1.11
C ALA A 60 10.29 -3.61 -2.31
N GLU A 61 8.99 -3.32 -2.18
CA GLU A 61 8.00 -3.56 -3.24
C GLU A 61 8.13 -2.56 -4.39
N HIS A 62 8.46 -1.29 -4.11
CA HIS A 62 8.74 -0.30 -5.15
C HIS A 62 9.97 -0.69 -5.99
N ALA A 63 11.02 -1.22 -5.35
CA ALA A 63 12.18 -1.75 -6.05
C ALA A 63 11.85 -3.00 -6.88
N ALA A 64 11.01 -3.90 -6.38
CA ALA A 64 10.53 -5.07 -7.12
C ALA A 64 9.73 -4.65 -8.36
N MET A 65 8.77 -3.74 -8.19
CA MET A 65 7.97 -3.16 -9.26
C MET A 65 8.82 -2.53 -10.37
N LEU A 66 9.86 -1.77 -10.02
CA LEU A 66 10.81 -1.19 -10.97
C LEU A 66 11.58 -2.25 -11.75
N ARG A 67 12.06 -3.28 -11.07
CA ARG A 67 12.76 -4.41 -11.69
C ARG A 67 11.83 -5.15 -12.67
N ASP A 68 10.58 -5.35 -12.28
CA ASP A 68 9.60 -6.06 -13.12
C ASP A 68 9.25 -5.25 -14.37
N ALA A 69 9.15 -3.92 -14.25
CA ALA A 69 8.98 -3.03 -15.40
C ALA A 69 10.19 -3.08 -16.36
N LEU A 70 11.43 -3.17 -15.83
CA LEU A 70 12.64 -3.30 -16.65
C LEU A 70 12.71 -4.64 -17.41
N HIS A 71 12.08 -5.69 -16.88
CA HIS A 71 12.08 -7.02 -17.49
C HIS A 71 10.79 -7.36 -18.24
N TYR A 72 9.90 -6.37 -18.43
CA TYR A 72 8.66 -6.55 -19.15
C TYR A 72 8.91 -6.95 -20.61
N ARG A 73 8.18 -7.98 -21.10
CA ARG A 73 8.38 -8.58 -22.42
C ARG A 73 7.37 -8.14 -23.49
N GLY A 74 6.58 -7.10 -23.25
CA GLY A 74 5.66 -6.52 -24.24
C GLY A 74 6.30 -5.42 -25.09
N THR A 75 5.46 -4.66 -25.78
CA THR A 75 5.93 -3.53 -26.59
C THR A 75 6.47 -2.39 -25.70
N PRO A 76 7.39 -1.54 -26.18
CA PRO A 76 7.89 -0.40 -25.42
C PRO A 76 6.77 0.56 -24.95
N GLY A 77 5.70 0.70 -25.72
CA GLY A 77 4.54 1.52 -25.36
C GLY A 77 3.76 0.94 -24.19
N GLU A 78 3.49 -0.37 -24.20
CA GLU A 78 2.84 -1.07 -23.09
C GLU A 78 3.71 -1.04 -21.83
N ALA A 79 5.02 -1.25 -21.98
CA ALA A 79 5.99 -1.17 -20.87
C ALA A 79 5.95 0.22 -20.20
N THR A 80 5.95 1.27 -21.03
CA THR A 80 5.90 2.66 -20.56
C THR A 80 4.59 2.96 -19.85
N LYS A 81 3.46 2.55 -20.44
CA LYS A 81 2.13 2.74 -19.85
C LYS A 81 2.04 2.07 -18.48
N LEU A 82 2.41 0.79 -18.40
CA LEU A 82 2.42 0.04 -17.16
C LEU A 82 3.34 0.67 -16.10
N LEU A 83 4.53 1.10 -16.50
CA LEU A 83 5.47 1.77 -15.59
C LEU A 83 4.88 3.06 -15.02
N VAL A 84 4.27 3.91 -15.86
CA VAL A 84 3.68 5.18 -15.42
C VAL A 84 2.55 4.93 -14.43
N GLU A 85 1.61 4.04 -14.76
CA GLU A 85 0.48 3.69 -13.87
C GLU A 85 0.98 3.17 -12.51
N LYS A 86 2.00 2.30 -12.53
CA LYS A 86 2.60 1.74 -11.31
C LYS A 86 3.36 2.80 -10.49
N GLN A 87 4.05 3.74 -11.14
CA GLN A 87 4.73 4.85 -10.45
C GLN A 87 3.74 5.82 -9.81
N GLU A 88 2.61 6.11 -10.47
CA GLU A 88 1.56 6.96 -9.90
C GLU A 88 0.97 6.35 -8.63
N ALA A 89 0.64 5.06 -8.67
CA ALA A 89 0.15 4.32 -7.49
C ALA A 89 1.18 4.29 -6.35
N ALA A 90 2.46 4.05 -6.65
CA ALA A 90 3.53 4.05 -5.65
C ALA A 90 3.73 5.45 -5.03
N ALA A 91 3.70 6.51 -5.84
CA ALA A 91 3.85 7.88 -5.36
C ALA A 91 2.70 8.30 -4.44
N GLN A 92 1.47 7.92 -4.78
CA GLN A 92 0.29 8.16 -3.96
C GLN A 92 0.35 7.36 -2.65
N THR A 93 0.70 6.07 -2.72
CA THR A 93 0.87 5.21 -1.53
C THR A 93 1.90 5.81 -0.56
N LEU A 94 3.07 6.21 -1.07
CA LEU A 94 4.10 6.84 -0.24
C LEU A 94 3.61 8.13 0.40
N LYS A 95 2.89 8.97 -0.36
CA LYS A 95 2.33 10.22 0.17
C LYS A 95 1.38 9.95 1.34
N VAL A 96 0.47 8.98 1.20
CA VAL A 96 -0.47 8.60 2.26
C VAL A 96 0.27 8.10 3.50
N LEU A 97 1.22 7.18 3.33
CA LEU A 97 2.04 6.67 4.44
C LEU A 97 2.73 7.82 5.20
N LEU A 98 3.33 8.78 4.48
CA LEU A 98 4.00 9.93 5.09
C LEU A 98 3.01 10.89 5.78
N GLN A 99 1.81 11.09 5.23
CA GLN A 99 0.76 11.90 5.86
C GLN A 99 0.31 11.32 7.22
N HIS A 100 0.29 10.00 7.34
CA HIS A 100 0.00 9.31 8.60
C HIS A 100 1.21 9.16 9.53
N GLY A 101 2.38 9.69 9.14
CA GLY A 101 3.58 9.72 9.99
C GLY A 101 4.40 8.44 9.95
N ALA A 102 4.39 7.71 8.83
CA ALA A 102 5.24 6.54 8.66
C ALA A 102 6.74 6.91 8.77
N ILE A 103 7.52 6.08 9.46
CA ILE A 103 8.98 6.24 9.63
C ILE A 103 9.74 4.99 9.18
N LEU A 104 10.98 5.17 8.71
CA LEU A 104 11.88 4.06 8.36
C LEU A 104 12.39 3.34 9.63
N SER A 105 12.65 2.03 9.52
CA SER A 105 13.13 1.17 10.63
C SER A 105 14.37 1.66 11.37
N GLY A 106 15.19 2.54 10.78
CA GLY A 106 16.35 3.14 11.46
C GLY A 106 16.07 4.41 12.29
N ARG A 107 14.91 5.06 12.11
CA ARG A 107 14.55 6.31 12.82
C ARG A 107 13.70 6.07 14.07
N SER A 108 13.04 4.92 14.18
CA SER A 108 12.20 4.57 15.33
C SER A 108 12.99 4.36 16.63
N ALA A 109 14.31 4.12 16.55
CA ALA A 109 15.18 3.97 17.73
C ALA A 109 15.50 5.30 18.45
N ALA A 110 15.15 6.45 17.87
CA ALA A 110 15.49 7.78 18.43
C ALA A 110 14.28 8.57 18.96
N ALA A 111 13.08 7.99 18.97
CA ALA A 111 11.86 8.62 19.45
C ALA A 111 11.21 7.80 20.58
N ALA A 112 11.97 7.59 21.65
CA ALA A 112 11.43 7.23 22.96
C ALA A 112 12.08 8.16 24.00
N PRO A 113 11.34 9.05 24.68
CA PRO A 113 11.80 9.65 25.93
C PRO A 113 11.93 8.60 27.04
#